data_AF-A0A5B8XSW3-F1
#
_entry.id   AF-A0A5B8XSW3-F1
#
_cell.length_a   1.000
_cell.length_b   1.000
_cell.length_c   1.000
_cell.angle_alpha   90.00
_cell.angle_beta   90.00
_cell.angle_gamma   90.00
#
_symmetry.space_group_name_H-M   'P 1'
#
loop_
_entity.id
_entity.type
_entity.pdbx_description
1 polymer ?
#
loop_
_entity_poly.entity_id
_entity_poly.type
_entity_poly.pdbx_seq_one_letter_code
_entity_poly.pdbx_strand_id
1 'polypeptide(L)'
;MSLPELKELSLKNLEAVVAIESASDESSETIPSTTGQTVLAEYLAEFFSSLGGQVTRDEFANTVAYWPARHASGTAPEIAMMVHLDTARGTQPMESLNRLASWDGEAIPYPENPNLRVSVANYPALSRYLGQELVFGNGVSPFGLDDKLGLTYLMTLIQHLQANPELSHPGLYIIARPDEEIGRMEALESVADFLAERGVRSGYTIDGLDPFEINIENFNASAASVFFEGRLAPVDGQVYKLTIGGVNTHGATAWAEGHRPATRLAAEVLNALEGTPVAWIGFESDSMRDCDAVAHCIAYNEDAAKALEKTLRDVVGPHIVRGASWKMEKVEAYRGQSAAADALRFVWEFLNSNPGFTLAAEDSSGFDGYSQPYRILPVEDGFRLDIRLRDFAPEMLKEREEHVRRLAGSRKVQVSSQYINMGPHLKERPELVKWALAAGAKAGVESQIQPIRGGTGVDPFLERGIGVANLGTGYFAPESEKEFTTLEFMAQHVRWLAALCEVVAEGKA
;
A
#
# COMPACT_ATOMS: atom_id res chain seq x y z
N MET A 1 14.70 -27.34 5.98
CA MET A 1 13.71 -27.72 4.93
C MET A 1 14.25 -27.40 3.54
N SER A 2 13.87 -28.21 2.55
CA SER A 2 14.18 -28.01 1.12
C SER A 2 13.33 -26.90 0.48
N LEU A 3 13.72 -26.45 -0.71
CA LEU A 3 12.99 -25.40 -1.43
C LEU A 3 11.54 -25.80 -1.78
N PRO A 4 11.25 -27.02 -2.29
CA PRO A 4 9.88 -27.44 -2.55
C PRO A 4 9.01 -27.52 -1.29
N GLU A 5 9.58 -27.97 -0.16
CA GLU A 5 8.85 -27.99 1.12
C GLU A 5 8.50 -26.57 1.59
N LEU A 6 9.43 -25.63 1.44
CA LEU A 6 9.19 -24.22 1.79
C LEU A 6 8.10 -23.61 0.91
N LYS A 7 8.06 -23.90 -0.40
CA LYS A 7 7.02 -23.41 -1.31
C LYS A 7 5.62 -23.79 -0.82
N GLU A 8 5.38 -25.07 -0.61
CA GLU A 8 4.06 -25.58 -0.22
C GLU A 8 3.69 -25.15 1.21
N LEU A 9 4.67 -25.07 2.12
CA LEU A 9 4.42 -24.59 3.47
C LEU A 9 4.07 -23.09 3.51
N SER A 10 4.78 -22.26 2.75
CA SER A 10 4.47 -20.84 2.66
C SER A 10 3.13 -20.60 1.97
N LEU A 11 2.78 -21.35 0.93
CA LEU A 11 1.44 -21.27 0.33
C LEU A 11 0.34 -21.60 1.34
N LYS A 12 0.51 -22.70 2.09
CA LYS A 12 -0.45 -23.11 3.13
C LYS A 12 -0.63 -22.03 4.20
N ASN A 13 0.46 -21.43 4.66
CA ASN A 13 0.40 -20.35 5.66
C ASN A 13 -0.26 -19.10 5.06
N LEU A 14 0.06 -18.74 3.82
CA LEU A 14 -0.56 -17.61 3.13
C LEU A 14 -2.07 -17.79 3.00
N GLU A 15 -2.52 -18.94 2.49
CA GLU A 15 -3.95 -19.28 2.38
C GLU A 15 -4.66 -19.21 3.74
N ALA A 16 -4.00 -19.62 4.82
CA ALA A 16 -4.58 -19.56 6.16
C ALA A 16 -4.82 -18.13 6.65
N VAL A 17 -3.91 -17.19 6.35
CA VAL A 17 -4.02 -15.79 6.83
C VAL A 17 -4.85 -14.92 5.88
N VAL A 18 -4.81 -15.15 4.57
CA VAL A 18 -5.64 -14.41 3.60
C VAL A 18 -7.12 -14.84 3.66
N ALA A 19 -7.42 -16.02 4.22
CA ALA A 19 -8.79 -16.44 4.50
C ALA A 19 -9.44 -15.69 5.69
N ILE A 20 -8.64 -15.01 6.52
CA ILE A 20 -9.13 -14.23 7.66
C ILE A 20 -9.34 -12.79 7.20
N GLU A 21 -10.56 -12.27 7.29
CA GLU A 21 -10.83 -10.85 7.05
C GLU A 21 -10.05 -10.01 8.09
N SER A 22 -9.35 -8.98 7.64
CA SER A 22 -8.66 -8.05 8.53
C SER A 22 -8.56 -6.63 7.98
N ALA A 23 -9.42 -6.21 7.05
CA ALA A 23 -9.32 -4.87 6.48
C ALA A 23 -9.48 -3.79 7.56
N SER A 24 -8.71 -2.71 7.48
CA SER A 24 -8.87 -1.57 8.38
C SER A 24 -10.08 -0.71 8.01
N ASP A 25 -10.55 0.10 8.97
CA ASP A 25 -11.66 1.04 8.79
C ASP A 25 -11.27 2.43 9.31
N GLU A 26 -11.05 3.37 8.38
CA GLU A 26 -10.65 4.75 8.71
C GLU A 26 -11.74 5.53 9.46
N SER A 27 -12.99 5.05 9.42
CA SER A 27 -14.11 5.68 10.12
C SER A 27 -14.28 5.20 11.56
N SER A 28 -13.55 4.15 11.95
CA SER A 28 -13.58 3.61 13.30
C SER A 28 -12.90 4.53 14.30
N GLU A 29 -13.38 4.54 15.54
CA GLU A 29 -12.78 5.26 16.68
C GLU A 29 -12.05 4.32 17.66
N THR A 30 -12.05 3.01 17.40
CA THR A 30 -11.44 1.98 18.27
C THR A 30 -10.20 1.39 17.64
N ILE A 31 -9.25 0.90 18.44
CA ILE A 31 -8.08 0.14 18.00
C ILE A 31 -8.17 -1.29 18.57
N PRO A 32 -8.09 -2.35 17.73
CA PRO A 32 -8.06 -2.31 16.27
C PRO A 32 -9.33 -1.69 15.66
N SER A 33 -9.23 -1.14 14.44
CA SER A 33 -10.39 -0.56 13.75
C SER A 33 -11.47 -1.58 13.42
N THR A 34 -11.10 -2.84 13.24
CA THR A 34 -12.01 -3.95 12.91
C THR A 34 -11.74 -5.19 13.74
N THR A 35 -12.79 -5.96 14.02
CA THR A 35 -12.69 -7.21 14.79
C THR A 35 -11.85 -8.28 14.07
N GLY A 36 -11.78 -8.24 12.74
CA GLY A 36 -11.00 -9.18 11.94
C GLY A 36 -9.52 -9.22 12.32
N GLN A 37 -8.94 -8.04 12.60
CA GLN A 37 -7.56 -7.93 13.09
C GLN A 37 -7.36 -8.64 14.45
N THR A 38 -8.33 -8.53 15.37
CA THR A 38 -8.31 -9.24 16.65
C THR A 38 -8.33 -10.76 16.46
N VAL A 39 -9.14 -11.26 15.52
CA VAL A 39 -9.20 -12.68 15.17
C VAL A 39 -7.87 -13.16 14.59
N LEU A 40 -7.25 -12.39 13.69
CA LEU A 40 -5.94 -12.72 13.14
C LEU A 40 -4.86 -12.73 14.23
N ALA A 41 -4.86 -11.74 15.13
CA ALA A 41 -3.94 -11.70 16.28
C ALA A 41 -4.08 -12.94 17.19
N GLU A 42 -5.31 -13.40 17.44
CA GLU A 42 -5.58 -14.63 18.22
C GLU A 42 -5.02 -15.87 17.52
N TYR A 43 -5.30 -16.00 16.23
CA TYR A 43 -4.76 -17.08 15.41
C TYR A 43 -3.23 -17.13 15.47
N LEU A 44 -2.56 -15.97 15.34
CA LEU A 44 -1.11 -15.88 15.40
C LEU A 44 -0.56 -16.20 16.79
N ALA A 45 -1.23 -15.77 17.85
CA ALA A 45 -0.82 -16.07 19.21
C ALA A 45 -0.86 -17.58 19.50
N GLU A 46 -1.91 -18.27 19.05
CA GLU A 46 -2.00 -19.73 19.14
C GLU A 46 -0.93 -20.41 18.28
N PHE A 47 -0.76 -19.96 17.04
CA PHE A 47 0.23 -20.49 16.10
C PHE A 47 1.65 -20.42 16.68
N PHE A 48 2.09 -19.24 17.13
CA PHE A 48 3.43 -19.05 17.67
C PHE A 48 3.63 -19.74 19.03
N SER A 49 2.61 -19.76 19.89
CA SER A 49 2.66 -20.51 21.16
C SER A 49 2.84 -22.01 20.91
N SER A 50 2.15 -22.57 19.90
CA SER A 50 2.27 -23.99 19.53
C SER A 50 3.69 -24.37 19.04
N LEU A 51 4.46 -23.38 18.58
CA LEU A 51 5.85 -23.51 18.13
C LEU A 51 6.87 -23.07 19.21
N GLY A 52 6.43 -22.99 20.47
CA GLY A 52 7.29 -22.72 21.63
C GLY A 52 7.63 -21.26 21.85
N GLY A 53 6.93 -20.33 21.18
CA GLY A 53 7.08 -18.89 21.42
C GLY A 53 6.50 -18.47 22.77
N GLN A 54 7.18 -17.54 23.45
CA GLN A 54 6.63 -16.85 24.61
C GLN A 54 5.76 -15.70 24.10
N VAL A 55 4.44 -15.87 24.11
CA VAL A 55 3.51 -14.94 23.47
C VAL A 55 2.79 -14.06 24.49
N THR A 56 2.72 -12.77 24.18
CA THR A 56 1.88 -11.78 24.88
C THR A 56 1.02 -11.02 23.89
N ARG A 57 -0.16 -10.58 24.34
CA ARG A 57 -1.03 -9.64 23.62
C ARG A 57 -1.43 -8.50 24.53
N ASP A 58 -1.51 -7.30 23.98
CA ASP A 58 -2.00 -6.11 24.67
C ASP A 58 -3.46 -5.78 24.29
N GLU A 59 -3.97 -4.68 24.84
CA GLU A 59 -5.33 -4.18 24.61
C GLU A 59 -5.60 -3.72 23.18
N PHE A 60 -4.56 -3.40 22.42
CA PHE A 60 -4.66 -3.04 21.00
C PHE A 60 -4.50 -4.26 20.09
N ALA A 61 -4.48 -5.47 20.65
CA ALA A 61 -4.24 -6.72 19.93
C ALA A 61 -2.86 -6.84 19.27
N ASN A 62 -1.88 -6.02 19.66
CA ASN A 62 -0.49 -6.29 19.27
C ASN A 62 -0.11 -7.68 19.78
N THR A 63 0.45 -8.51 18.90
CA THR A 63 0.94 -9.83 19.27
C THR A 63 2.45 -9.83 19.27
N VAL A 64 3.07 -10.10 20.42
CA VAL A 64 4.53 -10.21 20.57
C VAL A 64 4.88 -11.64 20.94
N ALA A 65 5.65 -12.32 20.10
CA ALA A 65 6.16 -13.67 20.33
C ALA A 65 7.68 -13.65 20.43
N TYR A 66 8.23 -14.26 21.48
CA TYR A 66 9.67 -14.29 21.74
C TYR A 66 10.26 -15.71 21.77
N TRP A 67 11.40 -15.89 21.09
CA TRP A 67 12.25 -17.08 21.23
C TRP A 67 13.64 -16.67 21.72
N PRO A 68 14.18 -17.34 22.77
CA PRO A 68 15.53 -17.06 23.25
C PRO A 68 16.58 -17.48 22.24
N ALA A 69 17.76 -16.84 22.28
CA ALA A 69 18.85 -17.14 21.38
C ALA A 69 19.25 -18.62 21.37
N ARG A 70 19.55 -19.15 20.19
CA ARG A 70 19.99 -20.55 19.99
C ARG A 70 21.26 -20.59 19.16
N HIS A 71 22.28 -21.28 19.67
CA HIS A 71 23.61 -21.38 19.04
C HIS A 71 24.22 -20.01 18.66
N ALA A 72 23.81 -18.93 19.33
CA ALA A 72 24.29 -17.58 19.07
C ALA A 72 25.54 -17.25 19.89
N SER A 73 26.35 -16.34 19.35
CA SER A 73 27.45 -15.70 20.06
C SER A 73 26.92 -14.96 21.30
N GLY A 74 27.67 -14.95 22.40
CA GLY A 74 27.31 -14.18 23.60
C GLY A 74 27.30 -12.66 23.40
N THR A 75 27.70 -12.20 22.22
CA THR A 75 27.65 -10.78 21.78
C THR A 75 26.58 -10.53 20.72
N ALA A 76 25.84 -11.55 20.30
CA ALA A 76 24.76 -11.39 19.34
C ALA A 76 23.64 -10.52 19.94
N PRO A 77 23.19 -9.46 19.24
CA PRO A 77 22.07 -8.67 19.70
C PRO A 77 20.76 -9.45 19.53
N GLU A 78 19.74 -9.06 20.29
CA GLU A 78 18.37 -9.46 20.00
C GLU A 78 17.78 -8.57 18.91
N ILE A 79 16.88 -9.14 18.10
CA ILE A 79 16.24 -8.42 16.99
C ILE A 79 14.72 -8.57 17.05
N ALA A 80 14.02 -7.54 16.61
CA ALA A 80 12.59 -7.56 16.37
C ALA A 80 12.27 -7.64 14.88
N MET A 81 11.32 -8.50 14.50
CA MET A 81 10.74 -8.56 13.17
C MET A 81 9.25 -8.23 13.27
N MET A 82 8.80 -7.27 12.47
CA MET A 82 7.49 -6.65 12.56
C MET A 82 6.73 -6.84 11.26
N VAL A 83 5.43 -7.07 11.39
CA VAL A 83 4.44 -7.15 10.31
C VAL A 83 3.16 -6.48 10.79
N HIS A 84 2.27 -6.13 9.87
CA HIS A 84 0.94 -5.63 10.22
C HIS A 84 -0.16 -6.68 9.99
N LEU A 85 -1.25 -6.52 10.74
CA LEU A 85 -2.39 -7.44 10.76
C LEU A 85 -3.45 -7.04 9.74
N ASP A 86 -3.59 -5.73 9.53
CA ASP A 86 -4.61 -5.20 8.68
C ASP A 86 -4.30 -5.38 7.20
N THR A 87 -5.29 -5.06 6.39
CA THR A 87 -5.14 -4.95 4.93
C THR A 87 -5.86 -3.68 4.52
N ALA A 88 -5.46 -3.08 3.40
CA ALA A 88 -6.17 -1.93 2.86
C ALA A 88 -7.68 -2.21 2.69
N ARG A 89 -8.47 -1.16 2.91
CA ARG A 89 -9.93 -1.20 2.82
C ARG A 89 -10.38 -1.68 1.43
N GLY A 90 -11.37 -2.59 1.41
CA GLY A 90 -11.85 -3.20 0.17
C GLY A 90 -11.17 -4.53 -0.20
N THR A 91 -10.15 -4.94 0.57
CA THR A 91 -9.60 -6.31 0.54
C THR A 91 -10.67 -7.34 0.87
N GLN A 92 -10.70 -8.44 0.13
CA GLN A 92 -11.62 -9.55 0.37
C GLN A 92 -10.85 -10.82 0.77
N PRO A 93 -11.31 -11.54 1.80
CA PRO A 93 -10.66 -12.79 2.19
C PRO A 93 -10.81 -13.86 1.11
N MET A 94 -9.80 -14.72 0.98
CA MET A 94 -9.80 -15.83 0.01
C MET A 94 -9.45 -17.15 0.70
N GLU A 95 -10.30 -18.17 0.56
CA GLU A 95 -10.05 -19.49 1.14
C GLU A 95 -8.92 -20.26 0.41
N SER A 96 -8.71 -19.97 -0.86
CA SER A 96 -7.67 -20.59 -1.70
C SER A 96 -7.24 -19.65 -2.80
N LEU A 97 -5.98 -19.73 -3.20
CA LEU A 97 -5.39 -18.85 -4.21
C LEU A 97 -5.25 -19.56 -5.56
N ASN A 98 -5.30 -18.79 -6.65
CA ASN A 98 -5.07 -19.32 -7.99
C ASN A 98 -3.58 -19.53 -8.23
N ARG A 99 -3.22 -20.58 -8.97
CA ARG A 99 -1.84 -20.92 -9.32
C ARG A 99 -1.65 -20.92 -10.83
N LEU A 100 -0.54 -20.36 -11.30
CA LEU A 100 -0.11 -20.46 -12.69
C LEU A 100 1.32 -20.97 -12.75
N ALA A 101 1.47 -22.24 -13.14
CA ALA A 101 2.77 -22.88 -13.23
C ALA A 101 3.61 -22.30 -14.38
N SER A 102 4.86 -21.96 -14.08
CA SER A 102 5.88 -21.49 -15.04
C SER A 102 5.36 -20.42 -16.00
N TRP A 103 5.15 -19.22 -15.46
CA TRP A 103 4.58 -18.11 -16.22
C TRP A 103 5.53 -17.60 -17.31
N ASP A 104 4.99 -17.44 -18.52
CA ASP A 104 5.72 -17.05 -19.73
C ASP A 104 5.71 -15.55 -20.01
N GLY A 105 5.03 -14.76 -19.16
CA GLY A 105 4.91 -13.31 -19.29
C GLY A 105 3.64 -12.83 -20.00
N GLU A 106 2.80 -13.76 -20.47
CA GLU A 106 1.49 -13.46 -21.05
C GLU A 106 0.49 -12.97 -19.97
N ALA A 107 -0.69 -12.49 -20.39
CA ALA A 107 -1.67 -11.98 -19.45
C ALA A 107 -2.10 -13.04 -18.41
N ILE A 108 -1.99 -12.71 -17.12
CA ILE A 108 -2.48 -13.56 -16.01
C ILE A 108 -4.00 -13.75 -16.15
N PRO A 109 -4.52 -14.99 -16.05
CA PRO A 109 -5.93 -15.31 -16.28
C PRO A 109 -6.78 -15.07 -15.03
N TYR A 110 -6.98 -13.81 -14.64
CA TYR A 110 -7.84 -13.49 -13.49
C TYR A 110 -9.29 -13.94 -13.72
N PRO A 111 -9.86 -14.81 -12.87
CA PRO A 111 -11.13 -15.48 -13.13
C PRO A 111 -12.34 -14.55 -13.18
N GLU A 112 -12.33 -13.46 -12.40
CA GLU A 112 -13.46 -12.53 -12.31
C GLU A 112 -13.26 -11.25 -13.12
N ASN A 113 -12.09 -11.07 -13.74
CA ASN A 113 -11.79 -9.89 -14.56
C ASN A 113 -10.93 -10.21 -15.80
N PRO A 114 -11.51 -10.79 -16.86
CA PRO A 114 -10.78 -11.17 -18.07
C PRO A 114 -10.28 -9.98 -18.91
N ASN A 115 -10.71 -8.76 -18.59
CA ASN A 115 -10.24 -7.54 -19.25
C ASN A 115 -8.91 -7.04 -18.70
N LEU A 116 -8.55 -7.45 -17.48
CA LEU A 116 -7.30 -7.12 -16.85
C LEU A 116 -6.15 -7.83 -17.58
N ARG A 117 -5.14 -7.07 -18.02
CA ARG A 117 -4.00 -7.59 -18.79
C ARG A 117 -2.70 -7.36 -18.04
N VAL A 118 -2.52 -8.02 -16.91
CA VAL A 118 -1.23 -8.06 -16.19
C VAL A 118 -0.27 -8.97 -16.95
N SER A 119 0.64 -8.38 -17.71
CA SER A 119 1.62 -9.06 -18.56
C SER A 119 2.91 -8.27 -18.63
N VAL A 120 4.01 -8.90 -19.06
CA VAL A 120 5.29 -8.20 -19.28
C VAL A 120 5.16 -7.08 -20.32
N ALA A 121 4.28 -7.24 -21.30
CA ALA A 121 4.03 -6.21 -22.32
C ALA A 121 3.42 -4.92 -21.73
N ASN A 122 2.54 -5.05 -20.73
CA ASN A 122 1.87 -3.90 -20.10
C ASN A 122 2.62 -3.37 -18.87
N TYR A 123 3.38 -4.25 -18.21
CA TYR A 123 4.16 -3.99 -17.01
C TYR A 123 5.56 -4.61 -17.16
N PRO A 124 6.52 -3.92 -17.80
CA PRO A 124 7.85 -4.48 -18.09
C PRO A 124 8.63 -4.95 -16.86
N ALA A 125 8.38 -4.37 -15.68
CA ALA A 125 9.00 -4.78 -14.41
C ALA A 125 8.71 -6.24 -14.04
N LEU A 126 7.66 -6.84 -14.61
CA LEU A 126 7.26 -8.22 -14.35
C LEU A 126 8.21 -9.26 -14.96
N SER A 127 9.19 -8.87 -15.78
CA SER A 127 10.16 -9.81 -16.36
C SER A 127 10.91 -10.64 -15.31
N ARG A 128 11.01 -10.14 -14.07
CA ARG A 128 11.62 -10.86 -12.94
C ARG A 128 10.85 -12.12 -12.52
N TYR A 129 9.55 -12.22 -12.84
CA TYR A 129 8.69 -13.36 -12.49
C TYR A 129 8.65 -14.44 -13.59
N LEU A 130 9.35 -14.26 -14.72
CA LEU A 130 9.37 -15.22 -15.82
C LEU A 130 9.86 -16.60 -15.37
N GLY A 131 9.13 -17.64 -15.77
CA GLY A 131 9.40 -19.03 -15.46
C GLY A 131 9.01 -19.48 -14.04
N GLN A 132 8.58 -18.55 -13.18
CA GLN A 132 8.17 -18.82 -11.80
C GLN A 132 6.71 -19.29 -11.73
N GLU A 133 6.32 -19.88 -10.60
CA GLU A 133 4.94 -20.28 -10.34
C GLU A 133 4.21 -19.15 -9.61
N LEU A 134 3.26 -18.51 -10.30
CA LEU A 134 2.49 -17.39 -9.73
C LEU A 134 1.41 -17.88 -8.78
N VAL A 135 1.14 -17.06 -7.77
CA VAL A 135 -0.01 -17.15 -6.87
C VAL A 135 -0.75 -15.81 -6.92
N PHE A 136 -2.04 -15.84 -7.27
CA PHE A 136 -2.82 -14.63 -7.55
C PHE A 136 -4.30 -14.75 -7.14
N GLY A 137 -4.95 -13.59 -6.98
CA GLY A 137 -6.33 -13.45 -6.53
C GLY A 137 -7.38 -13.58 -7.65
N ASN A 138 -8.56 -13.02 -7.42
CA ASN A 138 -9.71 -13.12 -8.33
C ASN A 138 -9.73 -12.09 -9.48
N GLY A 139 -9.06 -10.95 -9.33
CA GLY A 139 -9.01 -9.86 -10.31
C GLY A 139 -10.02 -8.73 -10.11
N VAL A 140 -10.82 -8.75 -9.04
CA VAL A 140 -11.82 -7.71 -8.73
C VAL A 140 -11.58 -7.00 -7.39
N SER A 141 -10.81 -7.60 -6.48
CA SER A 141 -10.39 -7.02 -5.21
C SER A 141 -8.96 -7.45 -4.85
N PRO A 142 -8.23 -6.69 -4.03
CA PRO A 142 -7.08 -7.24 -3.32
C PRO A 142 -7.53 -8.37 -2.37
N PHE A 143 -6.59 -9.24 -2.03
CA PHE A 143 -6.70 -10.36 -1.08
C PHE A 143 -5.70 -10.28 0.10
N GLY A 144 -4.87 -9.24 0.12
CA GLY A 144 -4.09 -8.79 1.28
C GLY A 144 -2.65 -9.27 1.30
N LEU A 145 -1.93 -9.26 0.17
CA LEU A 145 -0.49 -9.59 0.20
C LEU A 145 0.30 -8.62 1.08
N ASP A 146 -0.08 -7.35 1.07
CA ASP A 146 0.37 -6.33 2.01
C ASP A 146 -0.50 -6.39 3.29
N ASP A 147 -0.01 -6.82 4.46
CA ASP A 147 1.31 -7.44 4.76
C ASP A 147 1.17 -8.91 5.20
N LYS A 148 0.14 -9.60 4.70
CA LYS A 148 -0.01 -11.04 5.01
C LYS A 148 1.10 -11.88 4.37
N LEU A 149 1.82 -11.35 3.38
CA LEU A 149 2.99 -11.98 2.81
C LEU A 149 4.20 -11.92 3.76
N GLY A 150 4.50 -10.76 4.36
CA GLY A 150 5.51 -10.65 5.41
C GLY A 150 5.17 -11.53 6.62
N LEU A 151 3.89 -11.51 7.03
CA LEU A 151 3.37 -12.39 8.09
C LEU A 151 3.60 -13.87 7.78
N THR A 152 3.30 -14.28 6.54
CA THR A 152 3.54 -15.65 6.04
C THR A 152 5.02 -16.01 6.15
N TYR A 153 5.93 -15.09 5.82
CA TYR A 153 7.37 -15.33 5.89
C TYR A 153 7.84 -15.56 7.32
N LEU A 154 7.33 -14.79 8.28
CA LEU A 154 7.64 -14.99 9.69
C LEU A 154 7.06 -16.30 10.24
N MET A 155 5.83 -16.66 9.85
CA MET A 155 5.24 -17.96 10.20
C MET A 155 6.08 -19.13 9.66
N THR A 156 6.44 -19.10 8.38
CA THR A 156 7.23 -20.17 7.77
C THR A 156 8.68 -20.17 8.25
N LEU A 157 9.27 -19.02 8.56
CA LEU A 157 10.60 -18.90 9.19
C LEU A 157 10.63 -19.64 10.53
N ILE A 158 9.67 -19.41 11.42
CA ILE A 158 9.65 -20.08 12.72
C ILE A 158 9.50 -21.60 12.54
N GLN A 159 8.61 -22.06 11.66
CA GLN A 159 8.50 -23.49 11.33
C GLN A 159 9.82 -24.04 10.78
N HIS A 160 10.53 -23.27 9.94
CA HIS A 160 11.86 -23.63 9.44
C HIS A 160 12.90 -23.75 10.54
N LEU A 161 12.99 -22.78 11.44
CA LEU A 161 13.91 -22.80 12.56
C LEU A 161 13.61 -23.95 13.53
N GLN A 162 12.33 -24.27 13.77
CA GLN A 162 11.96 -25.40 14.64
C GLN A 162 12.26 -26.77 14.00
N ALA A 163 12.06 -26.89 12.69
CA ALA A 163 12.36 -28.13 11.95
C ALA A 163 13.87 -28.36 11.74
N ASN A 164 14.72 -27.35 11.96
CA ASN A 164 16.16 -27.38 11.70
C ASN A 164 16.89 -26.81 12.94
N PRO A 165 16.91 -27.54 14.08
CA PRO A 165 17.43 -27.05 15.36
C PRO A 165 18.93 -26.71 15.35
N GLU A 166 19.68 -27.21 14.36
CA GLU A 166 21.07 -26.87 14.12
C GLU A 166 21.28 -25.42 13.64
N LEU A 167 20.24 -24.78 13.11
CA LEU A 167 20.30 -23.37 12.70
C LEU A 167 20.38 -22.47 13.93
N SER A 168 21.37 -21.59 13.91
CA SER A 168 21.55 -20.54 14.92
C SER A 168 20.61 -19.36 14.67
N HIS A 169 20.10 -18.75 15.74
CA HIS A 169 19.36 -17.50 15.68
C HIS A 169 19.58 -16.67 16.96
N PRO A 170 19.51 -15.32 16.88
CA PRO A 170 19.54 -14.46 18.05
C PRO A 170 18.28 -14.62 18.90
N GLY A 171 18.20 -13.89 20.02
CA GLY A 171 16.90 -13.63 20.64
C GLY A 171 16.01 -12.93 19.62
N LEU A 172 14.85 -13.51 19.35
CA LEU A 172 13.99 -13.11 18.25
C LEU A 172 12.61 -12.72 18.77
N TYR A 173 12.23 -11.47 18.54
CA TYR A 173 10.87 -10.98 18.71
C TYR A 173 10.16 -10.97 17.36
N ILE A 174 8.98 -11.55 17.29
CA ILE A 174 8.04 -11.38 16.18
C ILE A 174 6.87 -10.56 16.70
N ILE A 175 6.52 -9.51 15.97
CA ILE A 175 5.52 -8.52 16.37
C ILE A 175 4.52 -8.38 15.22
N ALA A 176 3.24 -8.56 15.53
CA ALA A 176 2.15 -8.25 14.60
C ALA A 176 1.32 -7.10 15.19
N ARG A 177 1.24 -5.99 14.45
CA ARG A 177 0.55 -4.74 14.88
C ARG A 177 -0.78 -4.54 14.13
N PRO A 178 -1.79 -3.90 14.74
CA PRO A 178 -2.99 -3.47 14.03
C PRO A 178 -2.79 -2.14 13.28
N ASP A 179 -3.76 -1.83 12.42
CA ASP A 179 -4.04 -0.50 11.86
C ASP A 179 -2.81 0.25 11.30
N GLU A 180 -1.92 -0.43 10.59
CA GLU A 180 -0.79 0.19 9.86
C GLU A 180 -1.31 1.09 8.74
N GLU A 181 -2.24 0.57 7.94
CA GLU A 181 -2.78 1.19 6.72
C GLU A 181 -3.43 2.55 7.00
N ILE A 182 -3.93 2.72 8.23
CA ILE A 182 -4.61 3.93 8.70
C ILE A 182 -3.75 4.76 9.68
N GLY A 183 -2.49 4.36 9.88
CA GLY A 183 -1.45 5.16 10.52
C GLY A 183 -1.57 5.30 12.04
N ARG A 184 -2.11 4.31 12.75
CA ARG A 184 -2.35 4.40 14.20
C ARG A 184 -1.14 4.05 15.05
N MET A 185 -0.20 4.99 15.13
CA MET A 185 1.05 4.81 15.86
C MET A 185 0.87 4.68 17.38
N GLU A 186 -0.23 5.17 17.93
CA GLU A 186 -0.56 5.02 19.34
C GLU A 186 -0.62 3.55 19.79
N ALA A 187 -0.90 2.62 18.87
CA ALA A 187 -0.90 1.19 19.14
C ALA A 187 0.51 0.66 19.46
N LEU A 188 1.57 1.33 19.03
CA LEU A 188 2.94 0.83 19.11
C LEU A 188 3.74 1.38 20.29
N GLU A 189 3.25 2.41 20.99
CA GLU A 189 3.97 3.06 22.09
C GLU A 189 4.38 2.05 23.18
N SER A 190 3.43 1.22 23.63
CA SER A 190 3.64 0.19 24.65
C SER A 190 4.64 -0.88 24.20
N VAL A 191 4.57 -1.28 22.92
CA VAL A 191 5.45 -2.28 22.31
C VAL A 191 6.87 -1.73 22.21
N ALA A 192 7.02 -0.48 21.81
CA ALA A 192 8.31 0.17 21.70
C ALA A 192 8.97 0.33 23.09
N ASP A 193 8.21 0.74 24.11
CA ASP A 193 8.68 0.76 25.50
C ASP A 193 9.12 -0.63 25.98
N PHE A 194 8.29 -1.65 25.72
CA PHE A 194 8.57 -3.04 26.08
C PHE A 194 9.90 -3.55 25.51
N LEU A 195 10.20 -3.24 24.24
CA LEU A 195 11.45 -3.60 23.57
C LEU A 195 12.64 -2.82 24.13
N ALA A 196 12.49 -1.51 24.32
CA ALA A 196 13.54 -0.63 24.82
C ALA A 196 13.99 -1.01 26.24
N GLU A 197 13.05 -1.33 27.12
CA GLU A 197 13.31 -1.81 28.49
C GLU A 197 14.12 -3.12 28.52
N ARG A 198 13.97 -3.96 27.49
CA ARG A 198 14.72 -5.22 27.31
C ARG A 198 16.05 -5.04 26.59
N GLY A 199 16.36 -3.81 26.17
CA GLY A 199 17.62 -3.48 25.52
C GLY A 199 17.67 -3.86 24.04
N VAL A 200 16.53 -4.13 23.40
CA VAL A 200 16.45 -4.33 21.95
C VAL A 200 16.75 -3.00 21.27
N ARG A 201 17.62 -3.01 20.24
CA ARG A 201 18.08 -1.80 19.54
C ARG A 201 17.92 -1.85 18.02
N SER A 202 17.54 -3.01 17.50
CA SER A 202 17.56 -3.32 16.08
C SER A 202 16.33 -4.14 15.72
N GLY A 203 15.72 -3.81 14.59
CA GLY A 203 14.62 -4.58 14.05
C GLY A 203 14.40 -4.35 12.56
N TYR A 204 13.44 -5.10 12.03
CA TYR A 204 12.99 -5.01 10.66
C TYR A 204 11.47 -5.06 10.58
N THR A 205 10.85 -4.18 9.82
CA THR A 205 9.55 -4.47 9.23
C THR A 205 9.76 -5.38 8.02
N ILE A 206 8.85 -6.32 7.78
CA ILE A 206 8.90 -7.23 6.62
C ILE A 206 7.79 -6.81 5.65
N ASP A 207 7.83 -5.55 5.24
CA ASP A 207 6.71 -4.84 4.61
C ASP A 207 7.20 -3.98 3.43
N GLY A 208 8.24 -4.46 2.77
CA GLY A 208 8.76 -3.85 1.54
C GLY A 208 8.10 -4.43 0.30
N LEU A 209 8.35 -3.81 -0.84
CA LEU A 209 7.70 -4.12 -2.11
C LEU A 209 8.53 -5.14 -2.90
N ASP A 210 9.72 -4.73 -3.33
CA ASP A 210 10.55 -5.51 -4.23
C ASP A 210 11.19 -6.71 -3.51
N PRO A 211 11.37 -7.85 -4.18
CA PRO A 211 11.97 -9.02 -3.55
C PRO A 211 13.40 -8.71 -3.09
N PHE A 212 13.71 -9.04 -1.83
CA PHE A 212 15.03 -8.86 -1.21
C PHE A 212 15.52 -7.41 -1.12
N GLU A 213 14.64 -6.42 -1.25
CA GLU A 213 15.02 -5.04 -1.04
C GLU A 213 15.25 -4.72 0.44
N ILE A 214 16.07 -3.71 0.70
CA ILE A 214 16.39 -3.21 2.02
C ILE A 214 16.10 -1.71 2.00
N ASN A 215 15.04 -1.28 2.69
CA ASN A 215 14.72 0.14 2.77
C ASN A 215 15.24 0.75 4.06
N ILE A 216 15.90 1.89 3.88
CA ILE A 216 16.48 2.67 4.97
C ILE A 216 16.04 4.13 4.97
N GLU A 217 15.21 4.52 4.02
CA GLU A 217 14.63 5.86 3.92
C GLU A 217 13.21 5.71 3.41
N ASN A 218 12.30 6.55 3.91
CA ASN A 218 10.91 6.62 3.48
C ASN A 218 10.50 8.07 3.24
N PHE A 219 9.30 8.31 2.71
CA PHE A 219 8.82 9.67 2.55
C PHE A 219 8.59 10.36 3.90
N ASN A 220 8.72 11.68 3.94
CA ASN A 220 7.91 12.49 4.84
C ASN A 220 6.52 12.70 4.20
N ALA A 221 5.48 12.74 5.02
CA ALA A 221 4.11 12.83 4.54
C ALA A 221 3.31 13.94 5.22
N SER A 222 2.55 14.68 4.41
CA SER A 222 1.49 15.59 4.81
C SER A 222 0.24 15.30 3.99
N ALA A 223 -0.93 15.67 4.51
CA ALA A 223 -2.18 15.71 3.79
C ALA A 223 -2.68 17.16 3.71
N ALA A 224 -3.27 17.53 2.58
CA ALA A 224 -3.92 18.83 2.41
C ALA A 224 -5.36 18.66 1.92
N SER A 225 -6.28 19.44 2.49
CA SER A 225 -7.69 19.49 2.06
C SER A 225 -8.05 20.89 1.59
N VAL A 226 -8.58 21.01 0.37
CA VAL A 226 -9.07 22.26 -0.22
C VAL A 226 -10.59 22.22 -0.28
N PHE A 227 -11.25 23.29 0.20
CA PHE A 227 -12.70 23.36 0.27
C PHE A 227 -13.30 24.23 -0.83
N PHE A 228 -14.39 23.75 -1.43
CA PHE A 228 -15.12 24.39 -2.51
C PHE A 228 -16.54 24.68 -2.06
N GLU A 229 -16.91 25.95 -2.01
CA GLU A 229 -18.24 26.39 -1.58
C GLU A 229 -19.32 25.92 -2.55
N GLY A 230 -20.33 25.26 -1.98
CA GLY A 230 -21.46 24.68 -2.68
C GLY A 230 -22.31 25.74 -3.37
N ARG A 231 -22.66 25.45 -4.63
CA ARG A 231 -23.56 26.29 -5.42
C ARG A 231 -24.50 25.41 -6.21
N LEU A 232 -25.80 25.54 -5.96
CA LEU A 232 -26.82 24.77 -6.67
C LEU A 232 -26.69 24.99 -8.18
N ALA A 233 -26.70 23.89 -8.92
CA ALA A 233 -26.77 23.90 -10.37
C ALA A 233 -28.23 23.70 -10.80
N PRO A 234 -28.76 24.51 -11.73
CA PRO A 234 -30.04 24.21 -12.35
C PRO A 234 -29.93 22.91 -13.14
N VAL A 235 -30.96 22.07 -13.07
CA VAL A 235 -31.00 20.76 -13.72
C VAL A 235 -32.00 20.83 -14.87
N ASP A 236 -31.55 21.39 -16.00
CA ASP A 236 -32.34 21.54 -17.21
C ASP A 236 -31.73 20.69 -18.33
N GLY A 237 -32.13 19.42 -18.46
CA GLY A 237 -31.60 18.52 -19.48
C GLY A 237 -31.56 17.07 -19.02
N GLN A 238 -30.93 16.19 -19.82
CA GLN A 238 -30.78 14.79 -19.44
C GLN A 238 -29.59 14.64 -18.49
N VAL A 239 -29.86 14.15 -17.28
CA VAL A 239 -28.81 13.80 -16.31
C VAL A 239 -28.26 12.41 -16.63
N TYR A 240 -26.95 12.29 -16.53
CA TYR A 240 -26.21 11.04 -16.62
C TYR A 240 -25.41 10.80 -15.34
N LYS A 241 -25.54 9.59 -14.79
CA LYS A 241 -24.63 9.05 -13.78
C LYS A 241 -23.46 8.40 -14.51
N LEU A 242 -22.25 8.80 -14.13
CA LEU A 242 -21.01 8.21 -14.58
C LEU A 242 -20.41 7.43 -13.42
N THR A 243 -20.17 6.15 -13.59
CA THR A 243 -19.30 5.37 -12.71
C THR A 243 -17.93 5.32 -13.35
N ILE A 244 -16.88 5.79 -12.67
CA ILE A 244 -15.51 5.86 -13.19
C ILE A 244 -14.62 5.04 -12.26
N GLY A 245 -14.05 3.95 -12.77
CA GLY A 245 -13.02 3.18 -12.09
C GLY A 245 -11.63 3.59 -12.58
N GLY A 246 -10.75 3.91 -11.66
CA GLY A 246 -9.37 4.30 -11.96
C GLY A 246 -8.43 3.11 -12.14
N VAL A 247 -7.15 3.39 -12.41
CA VAL A 247 -6.09 2.39 -12.28
C VAL A 247 -5.66 2.39 -10.82
N ASN A 248 -6.17 1.43 -10.05
CA ASN A 248 -5.86 1.30 -8.64
C ASN A 248 -4.44 0.73 -8.43
N THR A 249 -3.64 1.39 -7.60
CA THR A 249 -2.27 0.99 -7.26
C THR A 249 -1.94 1.58 -5.90
N HIS A 250 -1.01 0.97 -5.18
CA HIS A 250 -0.38 1.62 -4.02
C HIS A 250 0.44 2.84 -4.46
N GLY A 251 0.56 3.83 -3.57
CA GLY A 251 1.29 5.08 -3.83
C GLY A 251 2.77 4.85 -4.14
N ALA A 252 3.36 3.82 -3.55
CA ALA A 252 4.77 3.52 -3.72
C ALA A 252 5.12 2.95 -5.11
N THR A 253 4.18 2.24 -5.75
CA THR A 253 4.35 1.59 -7.06
C THR A 253 3.68 2.34 -8.21
N ALA A 254 3.09 3.51 -7.93
CA ALA A 254 2.24 4.27 -8.84
C ALA A 254 2.84 4.52 -10.24
N TRP A 255 4.13 4.84 -10.35
CA TRP A 255 4.82 5.02 -11.64
C TRP A 255 4.88 3.73 -12.46
N ALA A 256 5.31 2.62 -11.85
CA ALA A 256 5.53 1.35 -12.54
C ALA A 256 4.22 0.74 -13.04
N GLU A 257 3.13 0.98 -12.29
CA GLU A 257 1.80 0.44 -12.59
C GLU A 257 0.92 1.42 -13.37
N GLY A 258 1.29 2.70 -13.42
CA GLY A 258 0.55 3.76 -14.09
C GLY A 258 -0.76 4.09 -13.38
N HIS A 259 -0.65 4.38 -12.08
CA HIS A 259 -1.73 4.88 -11.23
C HIS A 259 -2.56 5.94 -11.94
N ARG A 260 -3.88 5.90 -11.77
CA ARG A 260 -4.75 6.93 -12.36
C ARG A 260 -6.07 7.02 -11.61
N PRO A 261 -6.23 7.96 -10.67
CA PRO A 261 -7.45 8.04 -9.89
C PRO A 261 -8.60 8.64 -10.70
N ALA A 262 -9.83 8.32 -10.31
CA ALA A 262 -11.03 8.85 -10.95
C ALA A 262 -11.10 10.39 -10.90
N THR A 263 -10.50 11.04 -9.90
CA THR A 263 -10.36 12.51 -9.84
C THR A 263 -9.61 13.04 -11.06
N ARG A 264 -8.48 12.42 -11.42
CA ARG A 264 -7.68 12.78 -12.59
C ARG A 264 -8.42 12.46 -13.89
N LEU A 265 -8.95 11.25 -14.02
CA LEU A 265 -9.70 10.84 -15.22
C LEU A 265 -10.91 11.75 -15.48
N ALA A 266 -11.68 12.08 -14.45
CA ALA A 266 -12.82 12.98 -14.56
C ALA A 266 -12.40 14.42 -14.88
N ALA A 267 -11.29 14.91 -14.31
CA ALA A 267 -10.74 16.22 -14.64
C ALA A 267 -10.30 16.29 -16.12
N GLU A 268 -9.67 15.24 -16.64
CA GLU A 268 -9.31 15.10 -18.05
C GLU A 268 -10.54 15.10 -18.98
N VAL A 269 -11.57 14.33 -18.64
CA VAL A 269 -12.84 14.31 -19.41
C VAL A 269 -13.53 15.67 -19.36
N LEU A 270 -13.60 16.30 -18.19
CA LEU A 270 -14.19 17.63 -18.02
C LEU A 270 -13.46 18.66 -18.91
N ASN A 271 -12.14 18.68 -18.86
CA ASN A 271 -11.34 19.61 -19.65
C ASN A 271 -11.47 19.33 -21.17
N ALA A 272 -11.47 18.07 -21.60
CA ALA A 272 -11.64 17.69 -23.01
C ALA A 272 -13.03 18.05 -23.57
N LEU A 273 -14.02 18.25 -22.69
CA LEU A 273 -15.37 18.68 -23.03
C LEU A 273 -15.57 20.21 -22.92
N GLU A 274 -14.52 20.99 -22.71
CA GLU A 274 -14.62 22.45 -22.66
C GLU A 274 -15.28 23.02 -23.93
N GLY A 275 -16.26 23.90 -23.75
CA GLY A 275 -17.05 24.48 -24.84
C GLY A 275 -18.17 23.57 -25.37
N THR A 276 -18.28 22.32 -24.93
CA THR A 276 -19.43 21.46 -25.22
C THR A 276 -20.59 21.76 -24.26
N PRO A 277 -21.86 21.52 -24.65
CA PRO A 277 -23.00 21.72 -23.77
C PRO A 277 -23.16 20.51 -22.81
N VAL A 278 -22.15 20.31 -21.96
CA VAL A 278 -22.13 19.35 -20.84
C VAL A 278 -21.81 20.10 -19.55
N ALA A 279 -22.63 19.92 -18.51
CA ALA A 279 -22.38 20.50 -17.19
C ALA A 279 -22.15 19.41 -16.13
N TRP A 280 -21.07 19.52 -15.36
CA TRP A 280 -20.80 18.63 -14.23
C TRP A 280 -21.48 19.16 -12.98
N ILE A 281 -22.30 18.33 -12.36
CA ILE A 281 -23.19 18.73 -11.26
C ILE A 281 -23.04 17.87 -10.01
N GLY A 282 -22.17 16.87 -10.01
CA GLY A 282 -21.88 16.05 -8.85
C GLY A 282 -20.64 15.21 -9.07
N PHE A 283 -19.90 14.97 -7.99
CA PHE A 283 -18.75 14.07 -7.98
C PHE A 283 -18.52 13.59 -6.55
N GLU A 284 -18.31 12.29 -6.38
CA GLU A 284 -18.04 11.67 -5.10
C GLU A 284 -17.10 10.49 -5.33
N SER A 285 -15.89 10.57 -4.77
CA SER A 285 -14.96 9.45 -4.71
C SER A 285 -15.54 8.33 -3.85
N ASP A 286 -15.24 7.09 -4.23
CA ASP A 286 -15.65 5.91 -3.48
C ASP A 286 -14.91 5.85 -2.13
N SER A 287 -15.62 5.47 -1.06
CA SER A 287 -15.06 5.41 0.30
C SER A 287 -14.22 4.16 0.57
N MET A 288 -14.31 3.17 -0.32
CA MET A 288 -13.58 1.90 -0.27
C MET A 288 -12.43 1.87 -1.26
N ARG A 289 -12.52 2.64 -2.34
CA ARG A 289 -11.50 2.67 -3.40
C ARG A 289 -11.22 4.10 -3.84
N ASP A 290 -10.10 4.63 -3.37
CA ASP A 290 -9.68 6.01 -3.69
C ASP A 290 -9.52 6.31 -5.19
N CYS A 291 -9.34 5.27 -6.01
CA CYS A 291 -9.24 5.42 -7.47
C CYS A 291 -10.59 5.47 -8.19
N ASP A 292 -11.70 5.21 -7.50
CA ASP A 292 -13.02 5.08 -8.11
C ASP A 292 -13.92 6.25 -7.68
N ALA A 293 -14.90 6.59 -8.52
CA ALA A 293 -15.85 7.65 -8.21
C ALA A 293 -17.17 7.49 -8.96
N VAL A 294 -18.19 8.17 -8.44
CA VAL A 294 -19.43 8.46 -9.13
C VAL A 294 -19.49 9.95 -9.45
N ALA A 295 -19.76 10.28 -10.71
CA ALA A 295 -20.02 11.64 -11.15
C ALA A 295 -21.43 11.78 -11.74
N HIS A 296 -21.94 13.01 -11.73
CA HIS A 296 -23.23 13.34 -12.33
C HIS A 296 -23.05 14.52 -13.30
N CYS A 297 -23.51 14.34 -14.53
CA CYS A 297 -23.41 15.33 -15.60
C CYS A 297 -24.78 15.59 -16.23
N ILE A 298 -24.98 16.78 -16.77
CA ILE A 298 -26.11 17.13 -17.65
C ILE A 298 -25.57 17.22 -19.07
N ALA A 299 -26.18 16.51 -20.02
CA ALA A 299 -26.02 16.82 -21.44
C ALA A 299 -27.28 17.52 -21.96
N TYR A 300 -27.13 18.74 -22.50
CA TYR A 300 -28.28 19.56 -22.90
C TYR A 300 -28.88 19.14 -24.26
N ASN A 301 -28.19 18.31 -25.03
CA ASN A 301 -28.68 17.74 -26.29
C ASN A 301 -28.00 16.40 -26.60
N GLU A 302 -28.49 15.70 -27.63
CA GLU A 302 -27.96 14.38 -28.01
C GLU A 302 -26.50 14.41 -28.47
N ASP A 303 -26.06 15.49 -29.11
CA ASP A 303 -24.68 15.62 -29.57
C ASP A 303 -23.71 15.78 -28.39
N ALA A 304 -24.10 16.51 -27.34
CA ALA A 304 -23.38 16.56 -26.08
C ALA A 304 -23.29 15.20 -25.39
N ALA A 305 -24.37 14.41 -25.40
CA ALA A 305 -24.35 13.07 -24.83
C ALA A 305 -23.37 12.14 -25.58
N LYS A 306 -23.37 12.20 -26.92
CA LYS A 306 -22.41 11.47 -27.77
C LYS A 306 -20.97 11.94 -27.56
N ALA A 307 -20.76 13.25 -27.42
CA ALA A 307 -19.44 13.82 -27.13
C ALA A 307 -18.93 13.36 -25.76
N LEU A 308 -19.78 13.33 -24.74
CA LEU A 308 -19.45 12.82 -23.41
C LEU A 308 -19.06 11.34 -23.46
N GLU A 309 -19.86 10.49 -24.11
CA GLU A 309 -19.55 9.06 -24.25
C GLU A 309 -18.25 8.83 -25.02
N LYS A 310 -18.04 9.54 -26.13
CA LYS A 310 -16.80 9.46 -26.92
C LYS A 310 -15.59 9.89 -26.07
N THR A 311 -15.70 10.96 -25.31
CA THR A 311 -14.60 11.48 -24.49
C THR A 311 -14.26 10.50 -23.35
N LEU A 312 -15.26 9.90 -22.70
CA LEU A 312 -15.04 8.84 -21.70
C LEU A 312 -14.27 7.66 -22.32
N ARG A 313 -14.65 7.23 -23.52
CA ARG A 313 -13.96 6.18 -24.26
C ARG A 313 -12.51 6.55 -24.58
N ASP A 314 -12.27 7.78 -25.03
CA ASP A 314 -10.93 8.24 -25.43
C ASP A 314 -10.00 8.46 -24.23
N VAL A 315 -10.52 8.97 -23.10
CA VAL A 315 -9.74 9.26 -21.89
C VAL A 315 -9.53 8.01 -21.03
N VAL A 316 -10.57 7.21 -20.80
CA VAL A 316 -10.50 6.03 -19.90
C VAL A 316 -10.08 4.77 -20.67
N GLY A 317 -10.48 4.64 -21.93
CA GLY A 317 -10.25 3.45 -22.76
C GLY A 317 -8.81 2.93 -22.80
N PRO A 318 -7.79 3.80 -22.98
CA PRO A 318 -6.39 3.37 -22.97
C PRO A 318 -5.95 2.68 -21.67
N HIS A 319 -6.65 2.92 -20.56
CA HIS A 319 -6.30 2.41 -19.23
C HIS A 319 -7.09 1.16 -18.82
N ILE A 320 -8.06 0.71 -19.62
CA ILE A 320 -8.90 -0.46 -19.30
C ILE A 320 -8.05 -1.72 -19.11
N VAL A 321 -6.99 -1.86 -19.90
CA VAL A 321 -6.04 -2.99 -19.78
C VAL A 321 -5.32 -3.05 -18.43
N ARG A 322 -5.32 -1.94 -17.66
CA ARG A 322 -4.73 -1.80 -16.33
C ARG A 322 -5.76 -1.78 -15.18
N GLY A 323 -7.03 -2.00 -15.48
CA GLY A 323 -8.12 -2.05 -14.49
C GLY A 323 -9.07 -0.85 -14.50
N ALA A 324 -8.79 0.20 -15.28
CA ALA A 324 -9.72 1.32 -15.39
C ALA A 324 -11.05 0.89 -16.01
N SER A 325 -12.13 1.57 -15.67
CA SER A 325 -13.45 1.28 -16.22
C SER A 325 -14.33 2.53 -16.24
N TRP A 326 -15.38 2.50 -17.05
CA TRP A 326 -16.41 3.53 -17.00
C TRP A 326 -17.77 2.99 -17.40
N LYS A 327 -18.82 3.58 -16.85
CA LYS A 327 -20.22 3.32 -17.20
C LYS A 327 -20.98 4.63 -17.22
N MET A 328 -21.87 4.79 -18.20
CA MET A 328 -22.72 5.98 -18.37
C MET A 328 -24.18 5.56 -18.40
N GLU A 329 -25.00 6.11 -17.50
CA GLU A 329 -26.40 5.73 -17.32
C GLU A 329 -27.29 6.98 -17.24
N LYS A 330 -28.46 6.96 -17.89
CA LYS A 330 -29.45 8.02 -17.72
C LYS A 330 -30.10 7.90 -16.34
N VAL A 331 -30.26 9.03 -15.66
CA VAL A 331 -30.98 9.11 -14.39
C VAL A 331 -32.04 10.21 -14.45
N GLU A 332 -33.15 10.02 -13.72
CA GLU A 332 -34.33 10.89 -13.82
C GLU A 332 -34.20 12.19 -13.02
N ALA A 333 -33.53 12.15 -11.87
CA ALA A 333 -33.38 13.30 -10.99
C ALA A 333 -32.05 13.25 -10.23
N TYR A 334 -31.42 14.41 -10.06
CA TYR A 334 -30.25 14.59 -9.21
C TYR A 334 -30.25 16.02 -8.67
N ARG A 335 -29.81 16.21 -7.42
CA ARG A 335 -29.65 17.56 -6.86
C ARG A 335 -28.26 18.09 -7.21
N GLY A 336 -28.19 18.87 -8.29
CA GLY A 336 -26.93 19.38 -8.82
C GLY A 336 -26.23 20.41 -7.94
N GLN A 337 -24.91 20.27 -7.79
CA GLN A 337 -24.00 21.26 -7.24
C GLN A 337 -22.86 21.55 -8.23
N SER A 338 -22.83 22.78 -8.75
CA SER A 338 -21.80 23.23 -9.72
C SER A 338 -20.38 23.26 -9.14
N ALA A 339 -20.24 23.26 -7.81
CA ALA A 339 -18.96 23.23 -7.12
C ALA A 339 -18.15 21.93 -7.39
N ALA A 340 -18.81 20.83 -7.78
CA ALA A 340 -18.12 19.61 -8.23
C ALA A 340 -17.23 19.89 -9.46
N ALA A 341 -17.73 20.70 -10.40
CA ALA A 341 -16.96 21.10 -11.58
C ALA A 341 -15.77 21.99 -11.22
N ASP A 342 -15.88 22.84 -10.19
CA ASP A 342 -14.75 23.65 -9.72
C ASP A 342 -13.65 22.80 -9.10
N ALA A 343 -14.02 21.79 -8.31
CA ALA A 343 -13.06 20.87 -7.71
C ALA A 343 -12.30 20.10 -8.78
N LEU A 344 -13.00 19.58 -9.80
CA LEU A 344 -12.37 18.88 -10.93
C LEU A 344 -11.51 19.82 -11.81
N ARG A 345 -11.96 21.06 -12.06
CA ARG A 345 -11.13 22.08 -12.74
C ARG A 345 -9.87 22.38 -11.95
N PHE A 346 -9.97 22.49 -10.62
CA PHE A 346 -8.80 22.67 -9.77
C PHE A 346 -7.86 21.48 -9.85
N VAL A 347 -8.35 20.23 -9.89
CA VAL A 347 -7.51 19.05 -10.11
C VAL A 347 -6.75 19.16 -11.44
N TRP A 348 -7.43 19.54 -12.52
CA TRP A 348 -6.79 19.76 -13.83
C TRP A 348 -5.73 20.86 -13.78
N GLU A 349 -6.07 22.04 -13.25
CA GLU A 349 -5.14 23.18 -13.11
C GLU A 349 -3.94 22.82 -12.23
N PHE A 350 -4.18 22.09 -11.13
CA PHE A 350 -3.15 21.63 -10.21
C PHE A 350 -2.17 20.71 -10.92
N LEU A 351 -2.64 19.62 -11.54
CA LEU A 351 -1.79 18.64 -12.21
C LEU A 351 -1.07 19.18 -13.46
N ASN A 352 -1.58 20.25 -14.08
CA ASN A 352 -0.95 20.92 -15.23
C ASN A 352 -0.15 22.18 -14.85
N SER A 353 -0.02 22.48 -13.56
CA SER A 353 0.86 23.54 -13.10
C SER A 353 2.34 23.14 -13.19
N ASN A 354 3.25 24.11 -13.10
CA ASN A 354 4.69 23.85 -13.10
C ASN A 354 5.34 24.45 -11.85
N PRO A 355 5.34 23.73 -10.71
CA PRO A 355 5.98 24.19 -9.49
C PRO A 355 7.48 23.89 -9.43
N GLY A 356 8.06 23.24 -10.45
CA GLY A 356 9.46 22.81 -10.44
C GLY A 356 9.72 21.46 -9.75
N PHE A 357 8.67 20.72 -9.40
CA PHE A 357 8.75 19.35 -8.87
C PHE A 357 7.58 18.50 -9.40
N THR A 358 7.74 17.18 -9.34
CA THR A 358 6.73 16.21 -9.80
C THR A 358 5.45 16.27 -8.98
N LEU A 359 4.31 16.19 -9.66
CA LEU A 359 2.98 16.27 -9.05
C LEU A 359 2.29 14.92 -8.96
N ALA A 360 1.98 14.28 -10.09
CA ALA A 360 1.25 13.03 -10.06
C ALA A 360 2.15 11.88 -9.55
N ALA A 361 1.57 10.95 -8.80
CA ALA A 361 2.30 9.79 -8.27
C ALA A 361 2.79 8.89 -9.42
N GLU A 362 2.00 8.78 -10.48
CA GLU A 362 2.34 8.07 -11.72
C GLU A 362 3.37 8.77 -12.60
N ASP A 363 3.84 9.96 -12.22
CA ASP A 363 4.93 10.69 -12.86
C ASP A 363 6.21 10.70 -11.98
N SER A 364 6.17 10.06 -10.82
CA SER A 364 7.17 10.18 -9.74
C SER A 364 7.87 8.85 -9.48
N SER A 365 9.21 8.82 -9.52
CA SER A 365 9.99 7.59 -9.36
C SER A 365 11.25 7.79 -8.51
N GLY A 366 11.81 6.71 -7.97
CA GLY A 366 13.04 6.79 -7.16
C GLY A 366 12.89 7.77 -5.98
N PHE A 367 13.69 8.83 -5.98
CA PHE A 367 13.69 9.88 -4.94
C PHE A 367 12.77 11.07 -5.23
N ASP A 368 11.99 11.05 -6.31
CA ASP A 368 11.01 12.09 -6.59
C ASP A 368 9.88 12.06 -5.55
N GLY A 369 9.51 13.19 -4.96
CA GLY A 369 8.23 13.27 -4.23
C GLY A 369 7.02 13.42 -5.16
N TYR A 370 5.81 13.44 -4.61
CA TYR A 370 4.59 13.71 -5.37
C TYR A 370 3.53 14.48 -4.54
N SER A 371 2.55 15.04 -5.24
CA SER A 371 1.38 15.74 -4.70
C SER A 371 0.12 15.27 -5.42
N GLN A 372 -0.56 14.24 -4.90
CA GLN A 372 -1.64 13.54 -5.59
C GLN A 372 -3.03 13.97 -5.10
N PRO A 373 -3.84 14.69 -5.90
CA PRO A 373 -5.25 14.91 -5.63
C PRO A 373 -6.03 13.60 -5.86
N TYR A 374 -6.44 12.94 -4.79
CA TYR A 374 -6.93 11.57 -4.89
C TYR A 374 -8.41 11.41 -4.53
N ARG A 375 -8.97 12.30 -3.70
CA ARG A 375 -10.34 12.12 -3.20
C ARG A 375 -11.13 13.41 -3.18
N ILE A 376 -12.34 13.40 -3.74
CA ILE A 376 -13.29 14.50 -3.64
C ILE A 376 -14.55 13.97 -2.95
N LEU A 377 -14.95 14.59 -1.85
CA LEU A 377 -16.14 14.21 -1.09
C LEU A 377 -17.12 15.38 -0.97
N PRO A 378 -18.43 15.13 -1.02
CA PRO A 378 -19.41 16.11 -0.60
C PRO A 378 -19.27 16.37 0.92
N VAL A 379 -19.38 17.64 1.31
CA VAL A 379 -19.44 18.09 2.70
C VAL A 379 -20.62 19.04 2.88
N GLU A 380 -20.97 19.38 4.12
CA GLU A 380 -22.17 20.18 4.44
C GLU A 380 -22.34 21.41 3.55
N ASP A 381 -21.27 22.17 3.34
CA ASP A 381 -21.27 23.43 2.58
C ASP A 381 -20.64 23.32 1.18
N GLY A 382 -20.52 22.12 0.59
CA GLY A 382 -20.01 21.95 -0.77
C GLY A 382 -19.16 20.69 -0.96
N PHE A 383 -17.89 20.87 -1.37
CA PHE A 383 -16.96 19.76 -1.62
C PHE A 383 -15.62 19.97 -0.94
N ARG A 384 -14.98 18.86 -0.54
CA ARG A 384 -13.61 18.81 -0.05
C ARG A 384 -12.77 17.97 -1.01
N LEU A 385 -11.67 18.52 -1.51
CA LEU A 385 -10.63 17.80 -2.24
C LEU A 385 -9.47 17.48 -1.30
N ASP A 386 -9.14 16.21 -1.15
CA ASP A 386 -7.98 15.73 -0.38
C ASP A 386 -6.80 15.45 -1.33
N ILE A 387 -5.60 15.88 -0.90
CA ILE A 387 -4.35 15.79 -1.63
C ILE A 387 -3.29 15.14 -0.73
N ARG A 388 -2.69 14.03 -1.18
CA ARG A 388 -1.53 13.40 -0.53
C ARG A 388 -0.26 14.13 -0.95
N LEU A 389 0.55 14.53 0.02
CA LEU A 389 1.85 15.17 -0.22
C LEU A 389 2.95 14.26 0.33
N ARG A 390 3.93 13.93 -0.50
CA ARG A 390 5.04 13.02 -0.17
C ARG A 390 6.35 13.60 -0.67
N ASP A 391 7.37 13.62 0.18
CA ASP A 391 8.74 13.96 -0.23
C ASP A 391 9.79 13.42 0.74
N PHE A 392 10.95 12.98 0.24
CA PHE A 392 12.05 12.50 1.07
C PHE A 392 12.70 13.65 1.86
N ALA A 393 12.67 14.86 1.30
CA ALA A 393 13.22 16.05 1.91
C ALA A 393 12.12 16.84 2.64
N PRO A 394 12.26 17.13 3.96
CA PRO A 394 11.24 17.85 4.73
C PRO A 394 11.01 19.28 4.22
N GLU A 395 12.04 19.93 3.65
CA GLU A 395 11.93 21.22 2.98
C GLU A 395 11.07 21.15 1.72
N MET A 396 11.21 20.10 0.91
CA MET A 396 10.41 19.92 -0.30
C MET A 396 8.96 19.56 0.03
N LEU A 397 8.72 18.83 1.12
CA LEU A 397 7.36 18.61 1.62
C LEU A 397 6.66 19.94 1.95
N LYS A 398 7.37 20.90 2.57
CA LYS A 398 6.84 22.25 2.84
C LYS A 398 6.54 23.01 1.55
N GLU A 399 7.43 22.96 0.57
CA GLU A 399 7.20 23.59 -0.75
C GLU A 399 5.94 23.03 -1.44
N ARG A 400 5.66 21.72 -1.28
CA ARG A 400 4.42 21.08 -1.77
C ARG A 400 3.19 21.61 -1.06
N GLU A 401 3.23 21.78 0.26
CA GLU A 401 2.11 22.40 1.00
C GLU A 401 1.87 23.85 0.57
N GLU A 402 2.95 24.62 0.38
CA GLU A 402 2.87 26.01 -0.09
C GLU A 402 2.32 26.10 -1.52
N HIS A 403 2.66 25.16 -2.39
CA HIS A 403 2.08 25.04 -3.72
C HIS A 403 0.56 24.85 -3.67
N VAL A 404 0.06 23.96 -2.80
CA VAL A 404 -1.39 23.79 -2.58
C VAL A 404 -2.04 25.10 -2.13
N ARG A 405 -1.47 25.77 -1.12
CA ARG A 405 -2.00 27.05 -0.59
C ARG A 405 -2.02 28.14 -1.66
N ARG A 406 -0.97 28.23 -2.47
CA ARG A 406 -0.84 29.22 -3.55
C ARG A 406 -1.88 29.03 -4.65
N LEU A 407 -2.10 27.80 -5.11
CA LEU A 407 -3.12 27.50 -6.12
C LEU A 407 -4.55 27.64 -5.58
N ALA A 408 -4.77 27.27 -4.31
CA ALA A 408 -6.09 27.38 -3.68
C ALA A 408 -6.59 28.84 -3.64
N GLY A 409 -5.68 29.81 -3.59
CA GLY A 409 -6.00 31.24 -3.55
C GLY A 409 -6.71 31.60 -2.25
N SER A 410 -7.91 32.17 -2.34
CA SER A 410 -8.72 32.53 -1.16
C SER A 410 -9.52 31.37 -0.56
N ARG A 411 -9.46 30.17 -1.14
CA ARG A 411 -10.19 29.00 -0.63
C ARG A 411 -9.62 28.56 0.71
N LYS A 412 -10.46 27.99 1.56
CA LYS A 412 -10.02 27.35 2.81
C LYS A 412 -9.14 26.14 2.48
N VAL A 413 -7.97 26.08 3.12
CA VAL A 413 -7.03 24.96 3.06
C VAL A 413 -6.75 24.47 4.48
N GLN A 414 -6.81 23.17 4.69
CA GLN A 414 -6.33 22.50 5.90
C GLN A 414 -5.13 21.64 5.55
N VAL A 415 -4.12 21.61 6.42
CA VAL A 415 -2.94 20.76 6.25
C VAL A 415 -2.64 20.06 7.56
N SER A 416 -2.31 18.77 7.48
CA SER A 416 -1.87 17.96 8.61
C SER A 416 -0.64 17.15 8.24
N SER A 417 0.33 17.05 9.15
CA SER A 417 1.45 16.12 9.03
C SER A 417 1.00 14.68 9.33
N GLN A 418 1.66 13.69 8.73
CA GLN A 418 1.35 12.27 8.89
C GLN A 418 2.53 11.49 9.51
N TYR A 419 3.68 11.42 8.83
CA TYR A 419 4.86 10.70 9.31
C TYR A 419 6.16 11.31 8.76
N ILE A 420 7.29 10.94 9.37
CA ILE A 420 8.62 11.44 8.99
C ILE A 420 9.47 10.37 8.29
N ASN A 421 10.57 10.79 7.67
CA ASN A 421 11.58 9.91 7.08
C ASN A 421 12.48 9.27 8.17
N MET A 422 12.61 7.94 8.16
CA MET A 422 13.44 7.15 9.07
C MET A 422 14.96 7.29 8.82
N GLY A 423 15.35 7.71 7.61
CA GLY A 423 16.74 7.76 7.13
C GLY A 423 17.75 8.41 8.07
N PRO A 424 17.47 9.61 8.60
CA PRO A 424 18.33 10.25 9.58
C PRO A 424 18.64 9.37 10.80
N HIS A 425 17.66 8.61 11.31
CA HIS A 425 17.83 7.71 12.46
C HIS A 425 18.62 6.45 12.09
N LEU A 426 18.38 5.88 10.90
CA LEU A 426 19.06 4.65 10.47
C LEU A 426 20.53 4.83 10.12
N LYS A 427 21.00 6.07 9.88
CA LYS A 427 22.44 6.37 9.73
C LYS A 427 23.25 5.96 10.95
N GLU A 428 22.64 5.91 12.13
CA GLU A 428 23.27 5.49 13.38
C GLU A 428 23.22 3.97 13.62
N ARG A 429 22.66 3.21 12.66
CA ARG A 429 22.45 1.76 12.72
C ARG A 429 22.90 1.05 11.43
N PRO A 430 24.14 1.24 10.95
CA PRO A 430 24.62 0.67 9.70
C PRO A 430 24.64 -0.87 9.69
N GLU A 431 24.64 -1.50 10.86
CA GLU A 431 24.57 -2.96 11.02
C GLU A 431 23.32 -3.58 10.39
N LEU A 432 22.18 -2.89 10.39
CA LEU A 432 20.93 -3.41 9.80
C LEU A 432 21.11 -3.70 8.30
N VAL A 433 21.71 -2.75 7.58
CA VAL A 433 22.00 -2.90 6.16
C VAL A 433 23.03 -4.01 5.93
N LYS A 434 24.10 -4.03 6.73
CA LYS A 434 25.16 -5.04 6.57
C LYS A 434 24.64 -6.45 6.81
N TRP A 435 23.80 -6.65 7.82
CA TRP A 435 23.21 -7.94 8.13
C TRP A 435 22.31 -8.43 7.00
N ALA A 436 21.41 -7.56 6.50
CA ALA A 436 20.51 -7.92 5.41
C ALA A 436 21.26 -8.23 4.10
N LEU A 437 22.31 -7.46 3.76
CA LEU A 437 23.18 -7.74 2.60
C LEU A 437 23.95 -9.06 2.77
N ALA A 438 24.53 -9.30 3.95
CA ALA A 438 25.25 -10.54 4.23
C ALA A 438 24.31 -11.76 4.21
N ALA A 439 23.08 -11.60 4.69
CA ALA A 439 22.04 -12.61 4.61
C ALA A 439 21.69 -12.91 3.15
N GLY A 440 21.57 -11.88 2.30
CA GLY A 440 21.32 -12.04 0.87
C GLY A 440 22.40 -12.88 0.20
N ALA A 441 23.67 -12.50 0.43
CA ALA A 441 24.82 -13.24 -0.06
C ALA A 441 24.85 -14.71 0.44
N LYS A 442 24.50 -14.95 1.71
CA LYS A 442 24.43 -16.31 2.30
C LYS A 442 23.28 -17.14 1.72
N ALA A 443 22.13 -16.52 1.45
CA ALA A 443 20.97 -17.18 0.85
C ALA A 443 21.08 -17.36 -0.67
N GLY A 444 22.06 -16.70 -1.31
CA GLY A 444 22.26 -16.73 -2.75
C GLY A 444 21.25 -15.85 -3.51
N VAL A 445 20.76 -14.79 -2.87
CA VAL A 445 19.86 -13.79 -3.48
C VAL A 445 20.58 -12.44 -3.57
N GLU A 446 20.20 -11.64 -4.56
CA GLU A 446 20.73 -10.28 -4.72
C GLU A 446 19.86 -9.31 -3.93
N SER A 447 20.38 -8.81 -2.81
CA SER A 447 19.71 -7.79 -2.01
C SER A 447 20.13 -6.39 -2.45
N GLN A 448 19.18 -5.46 -2.50
CA GLN A 448 19.41 -4.09 -2.97
C GLN A 448 18.90 -3.06 -1.98
N ILE A 449 19.66 -1.98 -1.77
CA ILE A 449 19.23 -0.87 -0.92
C ILE A 449 18.43 0.10 -1.78
N GLN A 450 17.19 0.38 -1.40
CA GLN A 450 16.32 1.31 -2.12
C GLN A 450 15.46 2.11 -1.14
N PRO A 451 15.10 3.37 -1.46
CA PRO A 451 14.13 4.08 -0.65
C PRO A 451 12.75 3.44 -0.79
N ILE A 452 11.95 3.41 0.28
CA ILE A 452 10.53 3.06 0.17
C ILE A 452 9.70 4.33 -0.07
N ARG A 453 8.79 4.24 -1.02
CA ARG A 453 7.94 5.36 -1.45
C ARG A 453 6.61 5.39 -0.70
N GLY A 454 6.66 5.17 0.62
CA GLY A 454 5.53 5.08 1.54
C GLY A 454 5.91 5.51 2.95
N GLY A 455 5.09 5.13 3.94
CA GLY A 455 5.46 5.10 5.35
C GLY A 455 5.81 3.67 5.75
N THR A 456 6.36 3.46 6.94
CA THR A 456 6.57 2.10 7.49
C THR A 456 6.12 1.99 8.96
N GLY A 457 5.51 3.05 9.49
CA GLY A 457 4.99 3.11 10.85
C GLY A 457 5.97 2.79 11.97
N VAL A 458 7.23 3.22 11.85
CA VAL A 458 8.29 2.89 12.84
C VAL A 458 8.61 4.01 13.83
N ASP A 459 7.93 5.16 13.73
CA ASP A 459 8.23 6.38 14.47
C ASP A 459 8.38 6.13 16.00
N PRO A 460 7.45 5.41 16.67
CA PRO A 460 7.57 5.17 18.11
C PRO A 460 8.84 4.41 18.51
N PHE A 461 9.33 3.50 17.65
CA PHE A 461 10.57 2.75 17.88
C PHE A 461 11.82 3.62 17.72
N LEU A 462 11.83 4.47 16.69
CA LEU A 462 12.93 5.41 16.44
C LEU A 462 13.12 6.37 17.61
N GLU A 463 12.02 6.88 18.18
CA GLU A 463 12.03 7.77 19.35
C GLU A 463 12.66 7.12 20.59
N ARG A 464 12.58 5.79 20.69
CA ARG A 464 13.20 4.99 21.77
C ARG A 464 14.61 4.48 21.43
N GLY A 465 15.16 4.95 20.31
CA GLY A 465 16.51 4.61 19.84
C GLY A 465 16.63 3.19 19.32
N ILE A 466 15.52 2.59 18.88
CA ILE A 466 15.46 1.29 18.21
C ILE A 466 15.46 1.56 16.72
N GLY A 467 16.53 1.15 16.02
CA GLY A 467 16.59 1.26 14.57
C GLY A 467 15.75 0.15 13.93
N VAL A 468 14.78 0.53 13.11
CA VAL A 468 13.94 -0.42 12.37
C VAL A 468 14.09 -0.12 10.88
N ALA A 469 14.73 -1.02 10.14
CA ALA A 469 14.79 -0.96 8.67
C ALA A 469 13.59 -1.72 8.07
N ASN A 470 13.31 -1.56 6.78
CA ASN A 470 12.28 -2.37 6.11
C ASN A 470 12.91 -3.38 5.16
N LEU A 471 12.30 -4.57 5.04
CA LEU A 471 12.73 -5.63 4.14
C LEU A 471 11.61 -5.96 3.15
N GLY A 472 12.00 -6.13 1.89
CA GLY A 472 11.14 -6.53 0.79
C GLY A 472 10.38 -7.84 1.00
N THR A 473 9.19 -7.91 0.42
CA THR A 473 8.36 -9.12 0.40
C THR A 473 8.26 -9.77 -0.99
N GLY A 474 8.31 -8.99 -2.07
CA GLY A 474 8.33 -9.53 -3.44
C GLY A 474 6.96 -9.87 -4.03
N TYR A 475 5.94 -9.05 -3.78
CA TYR A 475 4.68 -9.07 -4.52
C TYR A 475 4.65 -8.00 -5.63
N PHE A 476 3.63 -8.03 -6.48
CA PHE A 476 3.32 -6.98 -7.45
C PHE A 476 1.95 -6.36 -7.12
N ALA A 477 1.79 -5.06 -7.38
CA ALA A 477 0.52 -4.33 -7.26
C ALA A 477 -0.22 -4.50 -5.92
N PRO A 478 0.44 -4.20 -4.78
CA PRO A 478 -0.23 -4.21 -3.48
C PRO A 478 -1.48 -3.32 -3.48
N GLU A 479 -2.44 -3.69 -2.62
CA GLU A 479 -3.73 -3.00 -2.45
C GLU A 479 -4.61 -2.95 -3.72
N SER A 480 -4.26 -3.71 -4.76
CA SER A 480 -4.99 -3.74 -6.01
C SER A 480 -5.50 -5.15 -6.33
N GLU A 481 -6.59 -5.18 -7.10
CA GLU A 481 -7.11 -6.37 -7.76
C GLU A 481 -6.11 -7.11 -8.66
N LYS A 482 -4.97 -6.47 -8.96
CA LYS A 482 -3.85 -7.01 -9.73
C LYS A 482 -2.86 -7.82 -8.90
N GLU A 483 -2.97 -7.84 -7.57
CA GLU A 483 -1.86 -8.31 -6.76
C GLU A 483 -1.52 -9.79 -7.00
N PHE A 484 -0.22 -10.11 -6.98
CA PHE A 484 0.27 -11.48 -7.08
C PHE A 484 1.70 -11.60 -6.52
N THR A 485 2.11 -12.82 -6.20
CA THR A 485 3.51 -13.16 -5.87
C THR A 485 3.86 -14.53 -6.48
N THR A 486 5.01 -15.11 -6.13
CA THR A 486 5.44 -16.44 -6.59
C THR A 486 5.89 -17.34 -5.47
N LEU A 487 5.70 -18.64 -5.66
CA LEU A 487 6.18 -19.64 -4.70
C LEU A 487 7.70 -19.61 -4.55
N GLU A 488 8.43 -19.33 -5.64
CA GLU A 488 9.89 -19.16 -5.61
C GLU A 488 10.31 -18.01 -4.70
N PHE A 489 9.73 -16.81 -4.85
CA PHE A 489 10.08 -15.69 -3.99
C PHE A 489 9.67 -15.96 -2.55
N MET A 490 8.51 -16.57 -2.31
CA MET A 490 8.09 -16.94 -0.96
C MET A 490 9.12 -17.86 -0.27
N ALA A 491 9.55 -18.92 -0.95
CA ALA A 491 10.54 -19.84 -0.41
C ALA A 491 11.93 -19.20 -0.23
N GLN A 492 12.32 -18.31 -1.15
CA GLN A 492 13.61 -17.61 -1.09
C GLN A 492 13.64 -16.56 0.03
N HIS A 493 12.56 -15.83 0.29
CA HIS A 493 12.48 -14.89 1.42
C HIS A 493 12.64 -15.61 2.76
N VAL A 494 12.00 -16.77 2.94
CA VAL A 494 12.20 -17.56 4.16
C VAL A 494 13.67 -17.96 4.35
N ARG A 495 14.39 -18.31 3.27
CA ARG A 495 15.83 -18.59 3.35
C ARG A 495 16.66 -17.35 3.63
N TRP A 496 16.28 -16.21 3.08
CA TRP A 496 16.93 -14.94 3.34
C TRP A 496 16.77 -14.52 4.80
N LEU A 497 15.57 -14.60 5.37
CA LEU A 497 15.32 -14.30 6.78
C LEU A 497 15.99 -15.32 7.72
N ALA A 498 16.05 -16.61 7.34
CA ALA A 498 16.80 -17.60 8.10
C ALA A 498 18.30 -17.30 8.09
N ALA A 499 18.85 -16.91 6.94
CA ALA A 499 20.24 -16.47 6.82
C ALA A 499 20.51 -15.19 7.62
N LEU A 500 19.54 -14.26 7.68
CA LEU A 500 19.60 -13.06 8.51
C LEU A 500 19.70 -13.42 9.99
N CYS A 501 18.85 -14.34 10.47
CA CYS A 501 18.95 -14.87 11.82
C CYS A 501 20.34 -15.47 12.11
N GLU A 502 20.89 -16.29 11.20
CA GLU A 502 22.23 -16.84 11.41
C GLU A 502 23.33 -15.76 11.43
N VAL A 503 23.29 -14.79 10.50
CA VAL A 503 24.27 -13.69 10.43
C VAL A 503 24.27 -12.86 11.72
N VAL A 504 23.09 -12.53 12.24
CA VAL A 504 22.96 -11.80 13.50
C VAL A 504 23.43 -12.66 14.68
N ALA A 505 23.10 -13.96 14.69
CA ALA A 505 23.54 -14.89 15.72
C ALA A 505 25.06 -15.05 15.79
N GLU A 506 25.77 -14.88 14.67
CA GLU A 506 27.24 -14.91 14.63
C GLU A 506 27.88 -13.70 15.36
N GLY A 507 27.13 -12.62 15.61
CA GLY A 507 27.61 -11.42 16.31
C GLY A 507 28.56 -10.54 15.48
N LYS A 508 28.51 -10.64 14.14
CA LYS A 508 29.34 -9.83 13.23
C LYS A 508 28.62 -8.50 12.94
N ALA A 509 29.24 -7.36 13.26
CA ALA A 509 28.71 -6.01 13.04
C ALA A 509 29.24 -5.33 11.76
#